data_AF-A0A939UXQ7-F1
#
_entry.id   AF-A0A939UXQ7-F1
#
_cell.length_a   1.000
_cell.length_b   1.000
_cell.length_c   1.000
_cell.angle_alpha   90.00
_cell.angle_beta   90.00
_cell.angle_gamma   90.00
#
_symmetry.space_group_name_H-M   'P 1'
#
loop_
_entity.id
_entity.type
_entity.pdbx_description
1 polymer ?
#
loop_
_entity_poly.entity_id
_entity_poly.type
_entity_poly.pdbx_seq_one_letter_code
_entity_poly.pdbx_strand_id
1 'polypeptide(L)'
;MNVIKKILIAAVILAVVTLIGCFISLKVCHINPSIEYEWYSGIWQGLFIVPNWVMSQVYDKGILYIAPHHTSGYTFYWWLMLVFHTFIAFCAYGPGTSTKKKRKKDSI
;
A
#
# COMPACT_ATOMS: atom_id res chain seq x y z
N MET A 1 12.39 3.58 27.85
CA MET A 1 12.44 3.87 26.40
C MET A 1 11.35 4.88 26.06
N ASN A 2 11.72 6.15 25.92
CA ASN A 2 10.80 7.30 25.84
C ASN A 2 9.82 7.14 24.66
N VAL A 3 8.56 7.51 24.86
CA VAL A 3 7.48 7.41 23.85
C VAL A 3 7.90 8.02 22.51
N ILE A 4 8.64 9.13 22.56
CA ILE A 4 9.24 9.80 21.39
C ILE A 4 10.11 8.84 20.56
N LYS A 5 10.97 8.03 21.20
CA LYS A 5 11.82 7.06 20.49
C LYS A 5 11.00 5.99 19.77
N LYS A 6 9.88 5.53 20.37
CA LYS A 6 8.99 4.54 19.74
C LYS A 6 8.26 5.12 18.52
N ILE A 7 7.78 6.35 18.63
CA ILE A 7 7.14 7.07 17.50
C ILE A 7 8.15 7.26 16.38
N LEU A 8 9.37 7.70 16.71
CA LEU A 8 10.44 7.89 15.72
C LEU A 8 10.78 6.58 14.99
N ILE A 9 10.93 5.48 15.72
CA ILE A 9 11.20 4.16 15.13
C ILE A 9 10.06 3.71 14.22
N ALA A 10 8.80 3.87 14.63
CA ALA A 10 7.66 3.51 13.81
C ALA A 10 7.58 4.34 12.52
N ALA A 11 7.85 5.65 12.61
CA ALA A 11 7.89 6.53 11.44
C ALA A 11 9.02 6.15 10.47
N VAL A 12 10.20 5.82 10.98
CA VAL A 12 11.34 5.36 10.17
C VAL A 12 11.02 4.03 9.48
N ILE A 13 10.43 3.06 10.19
CA ILE A 13 10.02 1.78 9.57
C ILE A 13 9.01 2.03 8.46
N LEU A 14 8.00 2.86 8.71
CA LEU A 14 6.99 3.19 7.70
C LEU A 14 7.65 3.82 6.46
N ALA A 15 8.52 4.81 6.65
CA ALA A 15 9.23 5.46 5.56
C ALA A 15 10.09 4.48 4.76
N VAL A 16 10.81 3.56 5.42
CA VAL A 16 11.62 2.53 4.75
C VAL A 16 10.75 1.57 3.94
N VAL A 17 9.64 1.09 4.51
CA VAL A 17 8.70 0.20 3.81
C VAL A 17 8.10 0.90 2.59
N THR A 18 7.71 2.17 2.71
CA THR A 18 7.22 2.97 1.58
C THR A 18 8.30 3.13 0.51
N LEU A 19 9.54 3.46 0.87
CA LEU A 19 10.65 3.60 -0.09
C LEU A 19 10.95 2.30 -0.85
N ILE A 20 10.96 1.16 -0.14
CA ILE A 20 11.12 -0.15 -0.78
C ILE A 20 9.96 -0.42 -1.73
N GLY A 21 8.72 -0.14 -1.31
CA GLY A 21 7.53 -0.24 -2.15
C GLY A 21 7.64 0.62 -3.42
N CYS A 22 8.10 1.87 -3.30
CA CYS A 22 8.31 2.76 -4.44
C CYS A 22 9.36 2.20 -5.42
N PHE A 23 10.45 1.63 -4.91
CA PHE A 23 11.48 1.03 -5.77
C PHE A 23 10.97 -0.21 -6.51
N ILE A 24 10.16 -1.03 -5.84
CA ILE A 24 9.51 -2.20 -6.46
C ILE A 24 8.50 -1.73 -7.52
N SER A 25 7.69 -0.70 -7.23
CA SER A 25 6.75 -0.13 -8.20
C SER A 25 7.43 0.37 -9.46
N LEU A 26 8.61 0.98 -9.38
CA LEU A 26 9.35 1.38 -10.59
C LEU A 26 9.66 0.23 -11.53
N LYS A 27 9.88 -0.98 -11.00
CA LYS A 27 10.22 -2.14 -11.82
C LYS A 27 8.98 -2.93 -12.26
N VAL A 28 8.02 -3.11 -11.37
CA VAL A 28 6.89 -4.03 -11.58
C VAL A 28 5.64 -3.31 -12.05
N CYS A 29 5.45 -2.04 -11.67
CA CYS A 29 4.29 -1.24 -12.03
C CYS A 29 4.55 -0.27 -13.19
N HIS A 30 5.71 -0.35 -13.87
CA HIS A 30 5.97 0.47 -15.04
C HIS A 30 5.10 0.02 -16.21
N ILE A 31 4.08 0.83 -16.52
CA ILE A 31 3.12 0.57 -17.58
C ILE A 31 3.64 1.12 -18.89
N ASN A 32 3.79 0.27 -19.90
CA ASN A 32 3.89 0.72 -21.27
C ASN A 32 2.47 0.95 -21.83
N PRO A 33 2.09 2.18 -22.19
CA PRO A 33 0.75 2.46 -22.70
C PRO A 33 0.44 1.78 -24.04
N SER A 34 1.43 1.26 -24.77
CA SER A 34 1.22 0.62 -26.07
C SER A 34 0.94 -0.89 -26.00
N ILE A 35 0.93 -1.49 -24.80
CA ILE A 35 0.73 -2.94 -24.64
C ILE A 35 -0.54 -3.22 -23.85
N GLU A 36 -1.18 -4.34 -24.19
CA GLU A 36 -2.33 -4.85 -23.45
C GLU A 36 -1.85 -5.64 -22.23
N TYR A 37 -2.32 -5.24 -21.05
CA TYR A 37 -1.98 -5.89 -19.80
C TYR A 37 -3.04 -6.90 -19.35
N GLU A 38 -2.57 -8.07 -18.93
CA GLU A 38 -3.41 -9.15 -18.43
C GLU A 38 -3.53 -9.18 -16.90
N TRP A 39 -4.31 -10.14 -16.40
CA TRP A 39 -4.64 -10.35 -15.00
C TRP A 39 -3.44 -10.28 -14.04
N TYR A 40 -2.29 -10.84 -14.43
CA TYR A 40 -1.09 -10.87 -13.59
C TYR A 40 -0.58 -9.46 -13.25
N SER A 41 -0.66 -8.53 -14.20
CA SER A 41 -0.21 -7.16 -13.97
C SER A 41 -1.19 -6.36 -13.13
N GLY A 42 -2.48 -6.69 -13.19
CA GLY A 42 -3.51 -6.12 -12.32
C GLY A 42 -3.23 -6.40 -10.84
N ILE A 43 -2.68 -7.58 -10.51
CA ILE A 43 -2.31 -7.95 -9.14
C ILE A 43 -1.30 -6.96 -8.56
N TRP A 44 -0.19 -6.75 -9.27
CA TRP A 44 0.89 -5.90 -8.80
C TRP A 44 0.50 -4.43 -8.75
N GLN A 45 -0.23 -3.95 -9.75
CA GLN A 45 -0.65 -2.55 -9.80
C GLN A 45 -1.72 -2.23 -8.73
N GLY A 46 -2.61 -3.17 -8.42
CA GLY A 46 -3.56 -3.00 -7.31
C GLY A 46 -2.88 -3.03 -5.93
N LEU A 47 -1.90 -3.93 -5.73
CA LEU A 47 -1.19 -4.08 -4.46
C LEU A 47 -0.30 -2.87 -4.13
N PHE A 48 0.35 -2.29 -5.14
CA PHE A 48 1.29 -1.18 -4.99
C PHE A 48 0.71 0.17 -5.45
N ILE A 49 -0.61 0.36 -5.34
CA ILE A 49 -1.27 1.59 -5.75
C ILE A 49 -0.71 2.84 -5.06
N VAL A 50 -0.46 2.78 -3.74
CA VAL A 50 0.03 3.94 -2.98
C VAL A 50 1.44 4.33 -3.40
N PRO A 51 2.42 3.40 -3.46
CA PRO A 51 3.73 3.72 -4.02
C PRO A 51 3.65 4.20 -5.48
N ASN A 52 2.83 3.57 -6.33
CA ASN A 52 2.68 3.99 -7.73
C ASN A 52 2.11 5.43 -7.83
N TRP A 53 1.17 5.78 -6.94
CA TRP A 53 0.64 7.14 -6.76
C TRP A 53 1.67 8.15 -6.28
N VAL A 54 2.55 7.80 -5.34
CA VAL A 54 3.63 8.70 -4.94
C VAL A 54 4.60 8.93 -6.11
N MET A 55 4.91 7.87 -6.86
CA MET A 55 5.89 7.94 -7.93
C MET A 55 5.43 8.75 -9.13
N SER A 56 4.15 8.70 -9.51
CA SER A 56 3.60 9.57 -10.55
C SER A 56 3.59 11.06 -10.21
N GLN A 57 3.55 11.43 -8.92
CA GLN A 57 3.68 12.84 -8.50
C GLN A 57 5.13 13.31 -8.59
N VAL A 58 6.09 12.38 -8.43
CA VAL A 58 7.53 12.67 -8.45
C VAL A 58 8.11 12.59 -9.86
N TYR A 59 7.58 11.70 -10.70
CA TYR A 59 8.02 11.51 -12.07
C TYR A 59 6.98 12.11 -13.02
N ASP A 60 7.30 13.27 -13.61
CA ASP A 60 6.52 13.98 -14.65
C ASP A 60 6.16 13.12 -15.88
N LYS A 61 6.77 11.94 -16.01
CA LYS A 61 6.63 11.06 -17.17
C LYS A 61 5.62 9.95 -16.91
N GLY A 62 4.34 10.26 -17.10
CA GLY A 62 3.33 9.30 -17.56
C GLY A 62 3.22 7.97 -16.80
N ILE A 63 3.55 7.93 -15.50
CA ILE A 63 3.35 6.72 -14.71
C ILE A 63 1.85 6.54 -14.52
N LEU A 64 1.31 5.59 -15.28
CA LEU A 64 -0.10 5.23 -15.28
C LEU A 64 -0.38 4.33 -14.07
N TYR A 65 -1.51 4.57 -13.39
CA TYR A 65 -1.97 3.73 -12.27
C TYR A 65 -2.82 2.54 -12.72
N ILE A 66 -3.37 2.68 -13.92
CA ILE A 66 -4.16 1.68 -14.59
C ILE A 66 -3.70 1.66 -16.04
N ALA A 67 -3.50 0.47 -16.59
CA ALA A 67 -3.12 0.36 -17.99
C ALA A 67 -4.25 0.90 -18.89
N PRO A 68 -3.96 1.64 -19.97
CA PRO A 68 -4.99 2.15 -20.87
C PRO A 68 -5.60 1.03 -21.73
N HIS A 69 -4.79 0.03 -22.08
CA HIS A 69 -5.22 -1.20 -22.74
C HIS A 69 -5.06 -2.36 -21.76
N HIS A 70 -6.17 -2.95 -21.35
CA HIS A 70 -6.17 -4.03 -20.38
C HIS A 70 -7.36 -4.95 -20.56
N THR A 71 -7.18 -6.21 -20.17
CA THR A 71 -8.26 -7.20 -20.19
C THR A 71 -9.24 -7.01 -19.04
N SER A 72 -10.44 -7.58 -19.15
CA SER A 72 -11.40 -7.64 -18.04
C SER A 72 -10.82 -8.31 -16.79
N GLY A 73 -9.94 -9.31 -17.01
CA GLY A 73 -9.22 -10.01 -15.95
C GLY A 73 -8.28 -9.07 -15.19
N TYR A 74 -7.55 -8.21 -15.89
CA TYR A 74 -6.72 -7.18 -15.26
C TYR A 74 -7.54 -6.32 -14.28
N THR A 75 -8.69 -5.81 -14.70
CA THR A 75 -9.54 -4.94 -13.87
C THR A 75 -10.04 -5.65 -12.62
N PHE A 76 -10.46 -6.91 -12.76
CA PHE A 76 -10.92 -7.72 -11.64
C PHE A 76 -9.82 -7.91 -10.58
N TYR A 77 -8.62 -8.33 -11.00
CA TYR A 77 -7.51 -8.54 -10.06
C TYR A 77 -6.97 -7.25 -9.45
N TRP A 78 -7.02 -6.14 -10.19
CA TRP A 78 -6.65 -4.83 -9.68
C TRP A 78 -7.54 -4.42 -8.49
N TRP A 79 -8.86 -4.51 -8.65
CA TRP A 79 -9.81 -4.21 -7.58
C TRP A 79 -9.72 -5.21 -6.43
N LEU A 80 -9.56 -6.50 -6.72
CA LEU A 80 -9.41 -7.55 -5.72
C LEU A 80 -8.22 -7.27 -4.78
N MET A 81 -7.07 -6.93 -5.35
CA MET A 81 -5.86 -6.65 -4.57
C MET A 81 -5.97 -5.35 -3.78
N LEU A 82 -6.64 -4.33 -4.32
CA LEU A 82 -6.91 -3.09 -3.59
C LEU A 82 -7.79 -3.34 -2.35
N VAL A 83 -8.89 -4.09 -2.52
CA VAL A 83 -9.78 -4.45 -1.40
C VAL A 83 -9.04 -5.29 -0.38
N PHE A 84 -8.26 -6.26 -0.82
CA PHE A 84 -7.47 -7.11 0.08
C PHE A 84 -6.45 -6.29 0.88
N HIS A 85 -5.74 -5.36 0.24
CA HIS A 85 -4.76 -4.50 0.90
C HIS A 85 -5.41 -3.59 1.96
N THR A 86 -6.53 -2.95 1.62
CA THR A 86 -7.26 -2.08 2.55
C THR A 86 -7.89 -2.88 3.71
N PHE A 87 -8.37 -4.10 3.44
CA PHE A 87 -8.89 -5.00 4.47
C PHE A 87 -7.80 -5.44 5.44
N ILE A 88 -6.61 -5.83 4.95
CA ILE A 88 -5.47 -6.17 5.83
C ILE A 88 -5.07 -4.96 6.67
N ALA A 89 -4.97 -3.78 6.09
CA ALA A 89 -4.64 -2.56 6.82
C ALA A 89 -5.69 -2.28 7.92
N PHE A 90 -6.98 -2.46 7.63
CA PHE A 90 -8.04 -2.36 8.62
C PHE A 90 -7.95 -3.43 9.71
N CYS A 91 -7.62 -4.68 9.39
CA CYS A 91 -7.44 -5.71 10.42
C CYS A 91 -6.19 -5.49 11.29
N ALA A 92 -5.11 -4.98 10.71
CA ALA A 92 -3.84 -4.75 11.39
C ALA A 92 -3.83 -3.47 12.24
N TYR A 93 -4.47 -2.41 11.75
CA TYR A 93 -4.45 -1.07 12.38
C TYR A 93 -5.84 -0.58 12.81
N GLY A 94 -6.88 -1.38 12.61
CA GLY A 94 -8.24 -1.09 13.08
C GLY A 94 -8.27 -0.90 14.59
N PRO A 95 -9.39 -0.34 15.11
CA PRO A 95 -9.49 0.09 16.50
C PRO A 95 -9.33 -1.08 17.48
N GLY A 96 -8.07 -1.38 17.82
CA GLY A 96 -7.68 -2.33 18.84
C GLY A 96 -8.02 -1.77 20.21
N THR A 97 -9.24 -2.10 20.67
CA THR A 97 -9.70 -2.24 22.08
C THR A 97 -8.74 -1.74 23.18
N SER A 98 -8.40 -0.46 23.16
CA SER A 98 -7.46 0.14 24.13
C SER A 98 -8.06 0.34 25.53
N THR A 99 -9.24 -0.20 25.81
CA THR A 99 -10.03 0.04 27.03
C THR A 99 -9.82 -0.98 28.14
N LYS A 100 -9.23 -2.15 27.90
CA LYS A 100 -9.13 -3.20 28.94
C LYS A 100 -7.97 -3.04 29.93
N LYS A 101 -6.95 -2.23 29.65
CA LYS A 101 -5.76 -2.13 30.53
C LYS A 101 -5.91 -1.16 31.70
N LYS A 102 -6.87 -0.23 31.66
CA LYS A 102 -7.04 0.77 32.73
C LYS A 102 -7.76 0.20 33.97
N ARG A 103 -8.72 -0.72 33.77
CA ARG A 103 -9.62 -1.18 34.84
C ARG A 103 -9.03 -2.15 35.90
N LYS A 104 -7.80 -2.66 35.72
CA LYS A 104 -7.14 -3.56 36.69
C LYS A 104 -6.10 -2.87 37.59
N LYS A 105 -5.73 -1.62 37.26
CA LYS A 105 -4.77 -0.85 38.07
C LYS A 105 -5.46 -0.03 39.16
N ASP A 106 -6.75 0.20 39.03
CA ASP A 106 -7.55 1.01 39.96
C ASP A 106 -8.20 0.16 41.07
N SER A 107 -7.84 -1.13 41.17
CA SER A 107 -8.44 -2.12 42.09
C SER A 107 -7.43 -2.82 43.01
N ILE A 108 -6.26 -2.21 43.26
CA ILE A 108 -5.25 -2.69 44.23
C ILE A 108 -4.78 -1.49 45.05
#